data_AF-A0A255YNC2-F1
#
_entry.id   AF-A0A255YNC2-F1
#
_cell.length_a   1.000
_cell.length_b   1.000
_cell.length_c   1.000
_cell.angle_alpha   90.00
_cell.angle_beta   90.00
_cell.angle_gamma   90.00
#
_symmetry.space_group_name_H-M   'P 1'
#
loop_
_entity.id
_entity.type
_entity.pdbx_description
1 polymer ?
#
loop_
_entity_poly.entity_id
_entity_poly.type
_entity_poly.pdbx_seq_one_letter_code
_entity_poly.pdbx_strand_id
1 'polypeptide(L)'
;MRKMLILVLAATALVSCSKRGGLNARGPDELSIARGAPLVVPPDFALAPPKPGAPRAVGVDAQAAAMEALFGPGVKPPPRSQAEQQLLDRAGANNVDPAIRSQAADPKTSVVNKGNFIAEVLAAPVGSRDPALADVKVPG
;
A
#
# COMPACT_ATOMS: atom_id res chain seq x y z
N MET A 1 12.79 -74.38 16.74
CA MET A 1 13.54 -73.53 15.78
C MET A 1 12.80 -72.23 15.42
N ARG A 2 11.62 -72.25 14.79
CA ARG A 2 10.90 -71.01 14.36
C ARG A 2 10.53 -70.04 15.50
N LYS A 3 10.10 -70.56 16.66
CA LYS A 3 9.74 -69.73 17.83
C LYS A 3 10.95 -69.01 18.46
N MET A 4 12.14 -69.63 18.42
CA MET A 4 13.38 -68.96 18.86
C MET A 4 13.82 -67.87 17.88
N LEU A 5 13.64 -68.08 16.57
CA LEU A 5 13.98 -67.07 15.57
C LEU A 5 13.18 -65.77 15.77
N ILE A 6 11.89 -65.90 16.09
CA ILE A 6 11.00 -64.75 16.36
C ILE A 6 11.42 -64.02 17.64
N LEU A 7 11.79 -64.76 18.70
CA LEU A 7 12.25 -64.17 19.96
C LEU A 7 13.55 -63.38 19.79
N VAL A 8 14.51 -63.92 19.03
CA VAL A 8 15.80 -63.26 18.75
C VAL A 8 15.60 -62.00 17.91
N LEU A 9 14.70 -62.04 16.91
CA LEU A 9 14.39 -60.88 16.08
C LEU A 9 13.69 -59.77 16.88
N ALA A 10 12.81 -60.14 17.80
CA ALA A 10 12.15 -59.18 18.69
C ALA A 10 13.16 -58.53 19.65
N ALA A 11 14.10 -59.30 20.19
CA ALA A 11 15.11 -58.78 21.11
C ALA A 11 16.09 -57.80 20.44
N THR A 12 16.48 -58.01 19.18
CA THR A 12 17.38 -57.09 18.46
C THR A 12 16.69 -55.78 18.06
N ALA A 13 15.37 -55.78 17.82
CA ALA A 13 14.62 -54.57 17.54
C ALA A 13 14.64 -53.59 18.73
N LEU A 14 14.57 -54.08 19.98
CA LEU A 14 14.58 -53.22 21.17
C LEU A 14 15.95 -52.55 21.43
N VAL A 15 17.05 -53.18 21.06
CA VAL A 15 18.42 -52.62 21.23
C VAL A 15 18.68 -51.42 20.30
N SER A 16 17.95 -51.32 19.18
CA SER A 16 18.10 -50.17 18.26
C SER A 16 17.56 -48.85 18.83
N CYS A 17 16.60 -48.91 19.76
CA CYS A 17 16.04 -47.73 20.42
C CYS A 17 16.81 -47.30 21.69
N SER A 18 17.82 -48.04 22.14
CA SER A 18 18.61 -47.69 23.33
C SER A 18 19.85 -46.85 23.05
N LYS A 19 20.07 -46.41 21.79
CA LYS A 19 21.10 -45.41 21.46
C LYS A 19 20.71 -44.01 21.97
N ARG A 20 20.80 -43.79 23.28
CA ARG A 20 21.12 -42.47 23.85
C ARG A 20 22.60 -42.20 23.57
N GLY A 21 22.93 -41.63 22.41
CA GLY A 21 24.33 -41.27 22.15
C GLY A 21 24.76 -41.03 20.71
N GLY A 22 23.84 -40.82 19.77
CA GLY A 22 24.18 -40.40 18.39
C GLY A 22 24.03 -38.90 18.14
N LEU A 23 23.15 -38.26 18.91
CA LEU A 23 22.94 -36.82 18.91
C LEU A 23 23.80 -36.25 20.04
N ASN A 24 25.11 -36.12 19.77
CA ASN A 24 25.88 -35.07 20.43
C ASN A 24 25.16 -33.76 20.09
N ALA A 25 24.30 -33.32 21.01
CA ALA A 25 23.56 -32.08 20.92
C ALA A 25 24.53 -30.91 21.09
N ARG A 26 25.44 -30.73 20.13
CA ARG A 26 25.81 -29.40 19.70
C ARG A 26 24.64 -28.95 18.85
N GLY A 27 23.66 -28.33 19.50
CA GLY A 27 22.67 -27.53 18.78
C GLY A 27 23.39 -26.50 17.90
N PRO A 28 22.71 -25.92 16.90
CA PRO A 28 23.31 -24.85 16.11
C PRO A 28 23.91 -23.79 17.05
N ASP A 29 25.15 -23.40 16.78
CA ASP A 29 25.88 -22.44 17.60
C ASP A 29 25.31 -21.04 17.36
N GLU A 30 24.30 -20.67 18.14
CA GLU A 30 23.61 -19.37 18.11
C GLU A 30 24.56 -18.18 18.38
N LEU A 31 25.79 -18.45 18.86
CA LEU A 31 26.84 -17.45 19.09
C LEU A 31 27.90 -17.43 17.98
N SER A 32 27.69 -18.17 16.89
CA SER A 32 28.59 -18.11 15.74
C SER A 32 28.43 -16.79 14.99
N ILE A 33 29.41 -15.90 15.17
CA ILE A 33 29.43 -14.60 14.51
C ILE A 33 29.89 -14.82 13.06
N ALA A 34 28.95 -14.71 12.11
CA ALA A 34 29.28 -14.62 10.70
C ALA A 34 30.02 -13.30 10.43
N ARG A 35 31.06 -13.33 9.59
CA ARG A 35 31.75 -12.11 9.16
C ARG A 35 30.78 -11.29 8.30
N GLY A 36 30.37 -10.12 8.78
CA GLY A 36 29.60 -9.16 8.00
C GLY A 36 30.39 -8.76 6.74
N ALA A 37 29.68 -8.60 5.62
CA ALA A 37 30.27 -8.02 4.42
C ALA A 37 30.86 -6.63 4.77
N PRO A 38 32.01 -6.25 4.18
CA PRO A 38 32.61 -4.95 4.46
C PRO A 38 31.61 -3.84 4.16
N LEU A 39 31.50 -2.89 5.09
CA LEU A 39 30.68 -1.69 4.94
C LEU A 39 31.30 -0.82 3.84
N VAL A 40 30.79 -0.95 2.62
CA VAL A 40 31.14 -0.04 1.52
C VAL A 40 30.41 1.26 1.79
N VAL A 41 31.15 2.32 2.11
CA VAL A 41 30.63 3.67 2.12
C VAL A 41 30.17 3.97 0.69
N PRO A 42 28.88 4.23 0.45
CA PRO A 42 28.40 4.62 -0.87
C PRO A 42 29.18 5.83 -1.35
N PRO A 43 29.45 5.98 -2.67
CA PRO A 43 30.07 7.19 -3.17
C PRO A 43 29.24 8.40 -2.73
N ASP A 44 29.91 9.40 -2.16
CA ASP A 44 29.27 10.67 -1.82
C ASP A 44 28.71 11.27 -3.11
N PHE A 45 27.41 11.13 -3.32
CA PHE A 45 26.70 11.84 -4.37
C PHE A 45 26.57 13.29 -3.91
N ALA A 46 27.64 14.06 -4.09
CA ALA A 46 27.57 15.52 -4.04
C ALA A 46 26.63 15.97 -5.16
N LEU A 47 25.34 16.02 -4.85
CA LEU A 47 24.32 16.55 -5.75
C LEU A 47 24.67 18.01 -5.99
N ALA A 48 25.22 18.30 -7.17
CA ALA A 48 25.51 19.66 -7.57
C ALA A 48 24.18 20.45 -7.54
N PRO A 49 24.14 21.63 -6.89
CA PRO A 49 22.93 22.44 -6.88
C PRO A 49 22.44 22.68 -8.31
N PRO A 50 21.13 22.54 -8.59
CA PRO A 50 20.60 22.79 -9.92
C PRO A 50 20.89 24.25 -10.30
N LYS A 51 21.40 24.45 -11.53
CA LYS A 51 21.74 25.80 -12.01
C LYS A 51 20.49 26.70 -11.98
N PRO A 52 20.56 27.91 -11.38
CA PRO A 52 19.46 28.86 -11.43
C PRO A 52 19.02 29.12 -12.88
N GLY A 53 17.74 28.94 -13.18
CA GLY A 53 17.18 29.14 -14.52
C GLY A 53 17.34 27.98 -15.50
N ALA A 54 18.00 26.87 -15.13
CA ALA A 54 17.94 25.66 -15.95
C ALA A 54 16.50 25.13 -15.99
N PRO A 55 16.03 24.59 -17.15
CA PRO A 55 14.76 23.89 -17.22
C PRO A 55 14.73 22.83 -16.12
N ARG A 56 13.72 22.89 -15.27
CA ARG A 56 13.47 21.82 -14.30
C ARG A 56 13.34 20.53 -15.10
N ALA A 57 14.05 19.49 -14.71
CA ALA A 57 13.73 18.16 -15.21
C ALA A 57 12.26 17.92 -14.86
N VAL A 58 11.39 17.95 -15.86
CA VAL A 58 9.98 17.65 -15.67
C VAL A 58 9.97 16.19 -15.25
N GLY A 59 9.70 15.95 -13.97
CA GLY A 59 9.62 14.60 -13.44
C GLY A 59 8.66 13.79 -14.30
N VAL A 60 9.00 12.51 -14.51
CA VAL A 60 8.05 11.58 -15.13
C VAL A 60 6.75 11.71 -14.36
N ASP A 61 5.64 11.96 -15.08
CA ASP A 61 4.32 12.03 -14.47
C ASP A 61 4.11 10.73 -13.67
N ALA A 62 4.06 10.85 -12.33
CA ALA A 62 4.07 9.70 -11.44
C ALA A 62 2.83 8.82 -11.69
N GLN A 63 1.74 9.45 -12.09
CA GLN A 63 0.51 8.79 -12.50
C GLN A 63 0.73 7.98 -13.78
N ALA A 64 1.37 8.55 -14.80
CA ALA A 64 1.73 7.83 -16.02
C ALA A 64 2.68 6.65 -15.72
N ALA A 65 3.70 6.85 -14.88
CA ALA A 65 4.64 5.80 -14.49
C ALA A 65 3.96 4.66 -13.71
N ALA A 66 3.02 4.98 -12.81
CA ALA A 66 2.26 3.99 -12.07
C ALA A 66 1.33 3.18 -13.00
N MET A 67 0.67 3.84 -13.95
CA MET A 67 -0.19 3.18 -14.92
C MET A 67 0.58 2.23 -15.83
N GLU A 68 1.74 2.68 -16.31
CA GLU A 68 2.69 1.89 -17.08
C GLU A 68 3.15 0.65 -16.30
N ALA A 69 3.46 0.80 -15.01
CA ALA A 69 3.87 -0.31 -14.16
C ALA A 69 2.72 -1.31 -13.88
N LEU A 70 1.49 -0.82 -13.75
CA LEU A 70 0.32 -1.64 -13.39
C LEU A 70 -0.32 -2.33 -14.61
N PHE A 71 -0.30 -1.68 -15.77
CA PHE A 71 -1.07 -2.11 -16.93
C PHE A 71 -0.22 -2.30 -18.20
N GLY A 72 1.05 -1.87 -18.19
CA GLY A 72 2.01 -2.03 -19.28
C GLY A 72 2.16 -0.80 -20.21
N PRO A 73 3.03 -0.94 -21.24
CA PRO A 73 3.38 0.12 -22.20
C PRO A 73 2.23 0.83 -22.86
N GLY A 74 2.15 2.13 -22.60
CA GLY A 74 1.29 3.07 -23.32
C GLY A 74 -0.18 3.05 -22.87
N VAL A 75 -0.47 2.47 -21.71
CA VAL A 75 -1.83 2.44 -21.16
C VAL A 75 -2.28 3.85 -20.80
N LYS A 76 -3.41 4.26 -21.38
CA LYS A 76 -4.10 5.51 -21.07
C LYS A 76 -5.38 5.21 -20.30
N PRO A 77 -5.73 6.03 -19.30
CA PRO A 77 -7.03 5.91 -18.64
C PRO A 77 -8.16 6.00 -19.68
N PRO A 78 -9.20 5.15 -19.58
CA PRO A 78 -10.37 5.30 -20.42
C PRO A 78 -10.99 6.69 -20.19
N PRO A 79 -11.61 7.28 -21.22
CA PRO A 79 -12.30 8.55 -21.07
C PRO A 79 -13.40 8.43 -20.00
N ARG A 80 -13.53 9.47 -19.18
CA ARG A 80 -14.55 9.58 -18.13
C ARG A 80 -15.94 9.35 -18.74
N SER A 81 -16.81 8.63 -18.04
CA SER A 81 -18.18 8.44 -18.52
C SER A 81 -18.94 9.77 -18.60
N GLN A 82 -19.96 9.87 -19.46
CA GLN A 82 -20.75 11.12 -19.58
C GLN A 82 -21.40 11.53 -18.26
N ALA A 83 -21.91 10.57 -17.49
CA ALA A 83 -22.51 10.83 -16.19
C ALA A 83 -21.49 11.39 -15.18
N GLU A 84 -20.25 10.88 -15.21
CA GLU A 84 -19.17 11.40 -14.36
C GLU A 84 -18.77 12.83 -14.77
N GLN A 85 -18.66 13.10 -16.07
CA GLN A 85 -18.37 14.45 -16.56
C GLN A 85 -19.44 15.44 -16.11
N GLN A 86 -20.73 15.09 -16.27
CA GLN A 86 -21.84 15.93 -15.83
C GLN A 86 -21.81 16.18 -14.31
N LEU A 87 -21.45 15.18 -13.51
CA LEU A 87 -21.31 15.35 -12.07
C LEU A 87 -20.15 16.29 -11.73
N LEU A 88 -19.01 16.15 -12.40
CA LEU A 88 -17.85 17.02 -12.21
C LEU A 88 -18.13 18.46 -12.61
N ASP A 89 -18.87 18.66 -13.71
CA ASP A 89 -19.30 19.98 -14.16
C ASP A 89 -20.22 20.65 -13.14
N ARG A 90 -21.22 19.92 -12.63
CA ARG A 90 -22.11 20.40 -11.56
C ARG A 90 -21.35 20.66 -10.26
N ALA A 91 -20.33 19.86 -9.95
CA ALA A 91 -19.46 20.05 -8.80
C ALA A 91 -18.44 21.20 -8.98
N GLY A 92 -18.41 21.85 -10.14
CA GLY A 92 -17.48 22.95 -10.42
C GLY A 92 -16.02 22.52 -10.52
N ALA A 93 -15.75 21.25 -10.84
CA ALA A 93 -14.38 20.70 -10.87
C ALA A 93 -13.44 21.41 -11.87
N ASN A 94 -14.02 22.09 -12.87
CA ASN A 94 -13.28 22.85 -13.88
C ASN A 94 -13.02 24.32 -13.49
N ASN A 95 -13.65 24.82 -12.41
CA ASN A 95 -13.56 26.21 -11.96
C ASN A 95 -12.94 26.31 -10.55
N VAL A 96 -11.77 25.70 -10.37
CA VAL A 96 -11.08 25.69 -9.07
C VAL A 96 -10.24 26.96 -8.90
N ASP A 97 -10.39 27.65 -7.76
CA ASP A 97 -9.51 28.76 -7.38
C ASP A 97 -8.05 28.26 -7.25
N PRO A 98 -7.09 28.81 -8.00
CA PRO A 98 -5.67 28.44 -7.87
C PRO A 98 -5.11 28.58 -6.45
N ALA A 99 -5.67 29.49 -5.65
CA ALA A 99 -5.27 29.74 -4.27
C ALA A 99 -5.98 28.81 -3.25
N ILE A 100 -6.84 27.89 -3.68
CA ILE A 100 -7.62 27.03 -2.77
C ILE A 100 -6.73 26.21 -1.83
N ARG A 101 -5.54 25.80 -2.28
CA ARG A 101 -4.59 25.03 -1.44
C ARG A 101 -4.02 25.85 -0.28
N SER A 102 -3.99 27.17 -0.41
CA SER A 102 -3.57 28.09 0.64
C SER A 102 -4.73 28.50 1.54
N GLN A 103 -5.95 28.57 0.99
CA GLN A 103 -7.14 29.02 1.71
C GLN A 103 -7.88 27.89 2.44
N ALA A 104 -7.79 26.64 1.98
CA ALA A 104 -8.53 25.51 2.54
C ALA A 104 -8.21 25.21 4.02
N ALA A 105 -7.05 25.66 4.51
CA ALA A 105 -6.64 25.52 5.90
C ALA A 105 -6.52 26.87 6.63
N ASP A 106 -6.98 27.98 6.03
CA ASP A 106 -7.00 29.28 6.70
C ASP A 106 -7.99 29.23 7.88
N PRO A 107 -7.55 29.53 9.12
CA PRO A 107 -8.43 29.59 10.29
C PRO A 107 -9.60 30.57 10.15
N LYS A 108 -9.53 31.53 9.22
CA LYS A 108 -10.60 32.49 8.92
C LYS A 108 -11.64 31.96 7.94
N THR A 109 -11.45 30.78 7.35
CA THR A 109 -12.41 30.17 6.44
C THR A 109 -13.67 29.77 7.23
N SER A 110 -14.82 30.30 6.84
CA SER A 110 -16.11 30.03 7.47
C SER A 110 -16.50 28.57 7.27
N VAL A 111 -16.37 27.75 8.32
CA VAL A 111 -16.79 26.35 8.31
C VAL A 111 -18.21 26.22 8.87
N VAL A 112 -19.08 25.52 8.13
CA VAL A 112 -20.40 25.13 8.65
C VAL A 112 -20.28 23.75 9.27
N ASN A 113 -20.52 23.65 10.58
CA ASN A 113 -20.56 22.36 11.26
C ASN A 113 -21.83 21.60 10.82
N LYS A 114 -21.65 20.61 9.95
CA LYS A 114 -22.75 19.79 9.43
C LYS A 114 -23.19 18.67 10.39
N GLY A 115 -22.52 18.50 11.54
CA GLY A 115 -22.93 17.63 12.65
C GLY A 115 -23.71 16.38 12.26
N ASN A 116 -24.97 16.31 12.70
CA ASN A 116 -25.85 15.16 12.52
C ASN A 116 -26.22 14.86 11.06
N PHE A 117 -26.12 15.84 10.14
CA PHE A 117 -26.42 15.63 8.73
C PHE A 117 -25.44 14.62 8.09
N ILE A 118 -24.17 14.64 8.49
CA ILE A 118 -23.19 13.66 7.98
C ILE A 118 -23.50 12.25 8.51
N ALA A 119 -23.91 12.14 9.77
CA ALA A 119 -24.34 10.86 10.34
C ALA A 119 -25.62 10.33 9.68
N GLU A 120 -26.55 11.22 9.34
CA GLU A 120 -27.79 10.89 8.64
C GLU A 120 -27.53 10.43 7.20
N VAL A 121 -26.65 11.11 6.45
CA VAL A 121 -26.26 10.69 5.09
C VAL A 121 -25.56 9.33 5.10
N LEU A 122 -24.71 9.07 6.10
CA LEU A 122 -24.00 7.78 6.20
C LEU A 122 -24.93 6.63 6.62
N ALA A 123 -25.94 6.93 7.44
CA ALA A 123 -26.95 5.98 7.86
C ALA A 123 -28.10 5.83 6.84
N ALA A 124 -28.13 6.65 5.79
CA ALA A 124 -29.17 6.63 4.79
C ALA A 124 -29.21 5.26 4.08
N PRO A 125 -30.36 4.58 4.07
CA PRO A 125 -30.54 3.39 3.24
C PRO A 125 -30.29 3.72 1.77
N VAL A 126 -29.86 2.74 0.97
CA VAL A 126 -29.77 2.89 -0.48
C VAL A 126 -31.16 3.16 -1.08
N GLY A 127 -31.57 4.42 -1.13
CA GLY A 127 -32.81 4.88 -1.73
C GLY A 127 -32.74 4.89 -3.25
N SER A 128 -33.88 4.68 -3.91
CA SER A 128 -33.96 4.80 -5.37
C SER A 128 -33.48 6.18 -5.82
N ARG A 129 -32.72 6.19 -6.91
CA ARG A 129 -32.09 7.37 -7.52
C ARG A 129 -33.16 8.28 -8.13
N ASP A 130 -33.83 9.10 -7.32
CA ASP A 130 -34.63 10.20 -7.84
C ASP A 130 -33.75 11.44 -7.99
N PRO A 131 -33.34 11.82 -9.22
CA PRO A 131 -32.47 12.97 -9.46
C PRO A 131 -33.12 14.32 -9.12
N ALA A 132 -34.44 14.37 -8.87
CA ALA A 132 -35.14 15.59 -8.48
C ALA A 132 -34.85 16.03 -7.04
N LEU A 133 -34.41 15.12 -6.16
CA LEU A 133 -34.06 15.42 -4.76
C LEU A 133 -32.61 15.91 -4.58
N ALA A 134 -31.79 15.87 -5.64
CA ALA A 134 -30.39 16.26 -5.61
C ALA A 134 -30.14 17.73 -6.01
N ASP A 135 -31.12 18.61 -5.82
CA ASP A 135 -30.93 20.05 -6.00
C ASP A 135 -30.56 20.71 -4.67
N VAL A 136 -29.25 20.91 -4.44
CA VAL A 136 -28.75 21.68 -3.31
C VAL A 136 -28.66 23.13 -3.74
N LYS A 137 -29.67 23.93 -3.38
CA LYS A 137 -29.63 25.39 -3.56
C LYS A 137 -28.72 26.01 -2.50
N VAL A 138 -27.49 26.32 -2.89
CA VAL A 138 -26.57 27.10 -2.07
C VAL A 138 -27.04 28.56 -2.07
N PRO A 139 -27.37 29.17 -0.91
CA PRO A 139 -27.70 30.59 -0.86
C PRO A 139 -26.43 31.41 -1.13
N GLY A 140 -26.57 32.40 -2.00
CA GLY A 140 -25.53 33.39 -2.31
C GLY A 140 -25.25 34.35 -1.15
#